data_AF-A0A2V8DJ91-F1
#
_entry.id   AF-A0A2V8DJ91-F1
#
_cell.length_a   1.000
_cell.length_b   1.000
_cell.length_c   1.000
_cell.angle_alpha   90.00
_cell.angle_beta   90.00
_cell.angle_gamma   90.00
#
_symmetry.space_group_name_H-M   'P 1'
#
loop_
_entity.id
_entity.type
_entity.pdbx_description
1 polymer ?
#
loop_
_entity_poly.entity_id
_entity_poly.type
_entity_poly.pdbx_seq_one_letter_code
_entity_poly.pdbx_strand_id
1 'polypeptide(L)'
;RNQIGAGNSTPARSAAADTAGVNRAYIPPSRVTVGKTVGLHLSWFVYRGPGKVRFDPPQVKVWEDTRTGANSPWAPLWIPPPIPHDGRWLTRATFDTSGTYVLRALADDGALLGYQDLTVTVTGR
;
A
#
# COMPACT_ATOMS: atom_id res chain seq x y z
N ARG A 1 21.07 45.68 43.48
CA ARG A 1 22.35 45.56 42.74
C ARG A 1 22.58 44.07 42.50
N ASN A 2 22.24 43.57 41.30
CA ASN A 2 22.87 42.42 40.64
C ASN A 2 22.35 42.36 39.18
N GLN A 3 23.05 43.07 38.30
CA GLN A 3 23.29 42.73 36.89
C GLN A 3 24.15 41.44 36.85
N ILE A 4 24.27 40.59 35.83
CA ILE A 4 23.93 40.54 34.39
C ILE A 4 24.17 39.09 33.95
N GLY A 5 23.51 38.65 32.88
CA GLY A 5 23.85 37.41 32.18
C GLY A 5 22.86 37.08 31.08
N ALA A 6 22.70 37.98 30.11
CA ALA A 6 21.87 37.76 28.93
C ALA A 6 22.54 36.70 28.03
N GLY A 7 22.09 35.46 28.15
CA GLY A 7 22.36 34.41 27.18
C GLY A 7 21.60 34.73 25.89
N ASN A 8 22.35 35.01 24.84
CA ASN A 8 21.88 35.32 23.50
C ASN A 8 21.02 34.16 22.98
N SER A 9 19.70 34.29 23.01
CA SER A 9 18.78 33.33 22.39
C SER A 9 18.85 33.49 20.88
N THR A 10 19.80 32.80 20.27
CA THR A 10 19.77 32.54 18.82
C THR A 10 18.47 31.79 18.54
N PRO A 11 17.52 32.31 17.76
CA PRO A 11 16.43 31.47 17.30
C PRO A 11 17.09 30.39 16.45
N ALA A 12 16.97 29.13 16.87
CA ALA A 12 17.24 28.00 16.00
C ALA A 12 16.30 28.15 14.82
N ARG A 13 16.81 28.74 13.75
CA ARG A 13 16.12 28.92 12.47
C ARG A 13 15.62 27.53 12.12
N SER A 14 14.31 27.33 12.22
CA SER A 14 13.67 26.08 11.83
C SER A 14 14.22 25.76 10.45
N ALA A 15 14.95 24.64 10.33
CA ALA A 15 15.43 24.13 9.05
C ALA A 15 14.27 23.56 8.21
N ALA A 16 13.10 24.20 8.27
CA ALA A 16 12.12 24.20 7.20
C ALA A 16 12.67 25.12 6.09
N ALA A 17 13.88 24.80 5.60
CA ALA A 17 14.35 25.31 4.33
C ALA A 17 13.53 24.59 3.27
N ASP A 18 12.51 25.29 2.80
CA ASP A 18 12.19 25.40 1.38
C ASP A 18 12.28 24.08 0.58
N THR A 19 11.30 23.19 0.79
CA THR A 19 11.05 22.06 -0.13
C THR A 19 9.97 22.43 -1.15
N ALA A 20 9.88 23.70 -1.56
CA ALA A 20 9.02 24.11 -2.67
C ALA A 20 9.77 23.91 -4.00
N GLY A 21 10.04 22.66 -4.37
CA GLY A 21 10.70 22.36 -5.65
C GLY A 21 11.36 20.98 -5.75
N VAL A 22 11.62 20.31 -4.63
CA VAL A 22 12.21 18.96 -4.67
C VAL A 22 11.10 17.93 -4.82
N ASN A 23 11.09 17.20 -5.95
CA ASN A 23 10.20 16.07 -6.12
C ASN A 23 10.59 14.96 -5.13
N ARG A 24 9.73 14.74 -4.13
CA ARG A 24 9.92 13.73 -3.06
C ARG A 24 10.07 12.32 -3.60
N ALA A 25 9.67 12.04 -4.83
CA ALA A 25 9.89 10.74 -5.48
C ALA A 25 11.39 10.41 -5.69
N TYR A 26 12.26 11.42 -5.75
CA TYR A 26 13.72 11.23 -5.92
C TYR A 26 14.50 11.22 -4.61
N ILE A 27 13.85 11.44 -3.46
CA ILE A 27 14.49 11.36 -2.15
C ILE A 27 14.28 9.93 -1.62
N PRO A 28 15.34 9.14 -1.39
CA PRO A 28 15.18 7.80 -0.86
C PRO A 28 14.55 7.86 0.54
N PRO A 29 13.53 7.05 0.85
CA PRO A 29 12.95 6.99 2.18
C PRO A 29 13.99 6.47 3.19
N SER A 30 14.30 7.24 4.22
CA SER A 30 15.11 6.80 5.36
C SER A 30 14.19 6.41 6.53
N ARG A 31 13.84 5.12 6.65
CA ARG A 31 13.16 4.58 7.83
C ARG A 31 13.81 3.28 8.28
N VAL A 32 13.96 3.12 9.60
CA VAL A 32 14.50 1.91 10.22
C VAL A 32 13.50 0.75 10.17
N THR A 33 12.20 1.07 10.24
CA THR A 33 11.10 0.12 10.10
C THR A 33 10.24 0.46 8.89
N VAL A 34 9.62 -0.56 8.29
CA VAL A 34 8.72 -0.35 7.16
C VAL A 34 7.48 0.41 7.62
N GLY A 35 7.08 1.44 6.88
CA GLY A 35 5.83 2.16 7.11
C GLY A 35 4.75 1.69 6.15
N LYS A 36 3.57 1.35 6.66
CA LYS A 36 2.36 1.07 5.87
C LYS A 36 1.43 2.28 5.89
N THR A 37 0.78 2.57 4.77
CA THR A 37 -0.43 3.40 4.76
C THR A 37 -1.53 2.62 5.48
N VAL A 38 -1.88 3.04 6.70
CA VAL A 38 -2.82 2.30 7.58
C VAL A 38 -4.27 2.50 7.12
N GLY A 39 -5.07 1.44 7.25
CA GLY A 39 -6.45 1.36 6.80
C GLY A 39 -6.80 -0.08 6.42
N LEU A 40 -8.09 -0.39 6.30
CA LEU A 40 -8.53 -1.70 5.83
C LEU A 40 -8.21 -1.85 4.34
N HIS A 41 -7.27 -2.73 4.02
CA HIS A 41 -6.94 -3.12 2.64
C HIS A 41 -7.45 -4.52 2.39
N LEU A 42 -8.06 -4.74 1.22
CA LEU A 42 -8.40 -6.08 0.72
C LEU A 42 -7.77 -6.28 -0.65
N SER A 43 -7.15 -7.44 -0.85
CA SER A 43 -6.60 -7.85 -2.14
C SER A 43 -6.94 -9.28 -2.47
N TRP A 44 -7.26 -9.51 -3.74
CA TRP A 44 -7.36 -10.84 -4.33
C TRP A 44 -6.02 -11.30 -4.93
N PHE A 45 -5.69 -12.57 -4.75
CA PHE A 45 -4.59 -13.23 -5.44
C PHE A 45 -4.85 -14.72 -5.64
N VAL A 46 -4.11 -15.32 -6.57
CA VAL A 46 -4.13 -16.77 -6.78
C VAL A 46 -3.34 -17.43 -5.64
N TYR A 47 -4.02 -18.18 -4.79
CA TYR A 47 -3.37 -18.99 -3.77
C TYR A 47 -2.93 -20.35 -4.33
N ARG A 48 -3.79 -20.99 -5.13
CA ARG A 48 -3.49 -22.20 -5.89
C ARG A 48 -4.18 -22.18 -7.25
N GLY A 49 -3.60 -22.82 -8.26
CA GLY A 49 -4.24 -22.97 -9.56
C GLY A 49 -3.23 -23.30 -10.67
N PRO A 50 -3.70 -23.80 -11.82
CA PRO A 50 -2.83 -24.27 -12.91
C PRO A 50 -2.30 -23.17 -13.84
N GLY A 51 -2.88 -21.97 -13.80
CA GLY A 51 -2.56 -20.89 -14.77
C GLY A 51 -2.59 -19.49 -14.17
N LYS A 52 -2.44 -18.49 -15.03
CA LYS A 52 -2.44 -17.09 -14.60
C LYS A 52 -3.87 -16.58 -14.46
N VAL A 53 -4.11 -15.84 -13.38
CA VAL A 53 -5.33 -15.04 -13.21
C VAL A 53 -4.94 -13.57 -13.22
N ARG A 54 -5.64 -12.79 -14.03
CA ARG A 54 -5.53 -11.33 -14.06
C ARG A 54 -6.70 -10.72 -13.31
N PHE A 55 -6.42 -9.75 -12.46
CA PHE A 55 -7.42 -9.00 -11.72
C PHE A 55 -7.51 -7.58 -12.24
N ASP A 56 -8.73 -7.07 -12.40
CA ASP A 56 -9.02 -5.71 -12.81
C ASP A 56 -10.06 -5.09 -11.84
N PRO A 57 -9.70 -4.04 -11.08
CA PRO A 57 -8.41 -3.34 -11.11
C PRO A 57 -7.25 -4.20 -10.57
N PRO A 58 -5.99 -3.86 -10.90
CA PRO A 58 -4.82 -4.49 -10.30
C PRO A 58 -4.85 -4.40 -8.77
N GLN A 59 -4.68 -5.55 -8.12
CA GLN A 59 -4.77 -5.66 -6.66
C GLN A 59 -3.49 -5.14 -6.00
N VAL A 60 -3.63 -4.51 -4.83
CA VAL A 60 -2.47 -4.02 -4.07
C VAL A 60 -1.69 -5.21 -3.51
N LYS A 61 -0.37 -5.07 -3.33
CA LYS A 61 0.44 -6.14 -2.73
C LYS A 61 -0.06 -6.47 -1.33
N VAL A 62 -0.02 -7.76 -0.99
CA VAL A 62 -0.34 -8.32 0.34
C VAL A 62 0.91 -8.60 1.19
N TRP A 63 2.09 -8.21 0.68
CA TRP A 63 3.39 -8.36 1.33
C TRP A 63 4.18 -7.06 1.19
N GLU A 64 5.16 -6.86 2.05
CA GLU A 64 5.93 -5.63 2.19
C GLU A 64 6.75 -5.28 0.94
N ASP A 65 6.14 -4.56 -0.01
CA ASP A 65 6.81 -4.02 -1.17
C ASP A 65 7.06 -2.53 -1.01
N THR A 66 8.30 -2.17 -0.67
CA THR A 66 8.71 -0.80 -0.36
C THR A 66 9.28 -0.04 -1.56
N ARG A 67 9.27 -0.67 -2.75
CA ARG A 67 9.81 -0.06 -3.96
C ARG A 67 8.96 1.15 -4.38
N THR A 68 9.62 2.26 -4.68
CA THR A 68 8.97 3.45 -5.22
C THR A 68 8.15 3.11 -6.46
N GLY A 69 6.88 3.56 -6.48
CA GLY A 69 5.96 3.31 -7.60
C GLY A 69 5.30 1.92 -7.59
N ALA A 70 5.56 1.07 -6.60
CA ALA A 70 4.81 -0.18 -6.46
C ALA A 70 3.34 0.09 -6.05
N ASN A 71 2.42 -0.74 -6.56
CA ASN A 71 1.03 -0.75 -6.10
C ASN A 71 0.93 -1.47 -4.73
N SER A 72 1.42 -0.82 -3.69
CA SER A 72 1.68 -1.40 -2.38
C SER A 72 1.42 -0.38 -1.27
N PRO A 73 0.68 -0.74 -0.21
CA PRO A 73 0.50 0.13 0.95
C PRO A 73 1.80 0.50 1.67
N TRP A 74 2.88 -0.25 1.44
CA TRP A 74 4.22 0.01 2.00
C TRP A 74 5.11 0.85 1.07
N ALA A 75 4.67 1.15 -0.14
CA ALA A 75 5.45 1.92 -1.09
C ALA A 75 5.37 3.43 -0.78
N PRO A 76 6.49 4.17 -0.93
CA PRO A 76 6.47 5.63 -0.83
C PRO A 76 5.45 6.24 -1.79
N LEU A 77 4.68 7.21 -1.29
CA LEU A 77 3.70 7.99 -2.06
C LEU A 77 2.55 7.18 -2.66
N TRP A 78 2.35 5.91 -2.25
CA TRP A 78 1.15 5.18 -2.61
C TRP A 78 -0.08 5.83 -1.97
N ILE A 79 -1.17 5.94 -2.74
CA ILE A 79 -2.43 6.54 -2.30
C ILE A 79 -3.52 5.48 -2.49
N PRO A 80 -4.36 5.22 -1.48
CA PRO A 80 -5.46 4.28 -1.63
C PRO A 80 -6.43 4.73 -2.72
N PRO A 81 -7.03 3.79 -3.47
CA PRO A 81 -8.06 4.13 -4.44
C PRO A 81 -9.25 4.83 -3.75
N PRO A 82 -9.93 5.76 -4.43
CA PRO A 82 -11.13 6.40 -3.89
C PRO A 82 -12.20 5.36 -3.50
N ILE A 83 -12.93 5.65 -2.44
CA ILE A 83 -14.05 4.80 -2.00
C ILE A 83 -15.16 4.87 -3.07
N PRO A 84 -15.65 3.74 -3.59
CA PRO A 84 -16.77 3.71 -4.53
C PRO A 84 -18.03 4.39 -3.93
N HIS A 85 -18.75 5.17 -4.74
CA HIS A 85 -19.94 5.92 -4.29
C HIS A 85 -21.05 5.03 -3.71
N ASP A 86 -21.18 3.81 -4.22
CA ASP A 86 -22.16 2.81 -3.79
C ASP A 86 -21.61 1.88 -2.68
N GLY A 87 -20.39 2.13 -2.22
CA GLY A 87 -19.70 1.30 -1.23
C GLY A 87 -19.32 -0.10 -1.73
N ARG A 88 -19.41 -0.38 -3.04
CA ARG A 88 -19.15 -1.71 -3.61
C ARG A 88 -17.82 -1.74 -4.34
N TRP A 89 -16.93 -2.61 -3.87
CA TRP A 89 -15.68 -2.92 -4.55
C TRP A 89 -15.90 -4.05 -5.54
N LEU A 90 -15.76 -3.77 -6.84
CA LEU A 90 -15.85 -4.77 -7.91
C LEU A 90 -14.45 -5.16 -8.39
N THR A 91 -14.19 -6.45 -8.52
CA THR A 91 -12.96 -6.97 -9.14
C THR A 91 -13.31 -8.04 -10.16
N ARG A 92 -12.82 -7.89 -11.38
CA ARG A 92 -12.94 -8.88 -12.45
C ARG A 92 -11.71 -9.78 -12.45
N ALA A 93 -11.92 -11.09 -12.32
CA ALA A 93 -10.89 -12.10 -12.50
C ALA A 93 -10.99 -12.72 -13.90
N THR A 94 -9.88 -12.78 -14.64
CA THR A 94 -9.79 -13.41 -15.97
C THR A 94 -8.77 -14.55 -15.90
N PHE A 95 -9.18 -15.74 -16.31
CA PHE A 95 -8.39 -16.98 -16.26
C PHE A 95 -7.92 -17.34 -17.66
N ASP A 96 -6.64 -17.74 -17.81
CA ASP A 96 -6.08 -18.13 -19.11
C ASP A 96 -6.09 -19.65 -19.37
N THR A 97 -6.27 -20.45 -18.32
CA THR A 97 -6.19 -21.91 -18.36
C THR A 97 -7.41 -22.50 -17.65
N SER A 98 -7.96 -23.59 -18.19
CA SER A 98 -9.02 -24.34 -17.50
C SER A 98 -8.47 -25.09 -16.30
N GLY A 99 -9.27 -25.23 -15.25
CA GLY A 99 -8.96 -26.04 -14.07
C GLY A 99 -9.52 -25.46 -12.78
N THR A 100 -9.11 -26.03 -11.64
CA THR A 100 -9.56 -25.59 -10.32
C THR A 100 -8.57 -24.61 -9.71
N TYR A 101 -9.06 -23.44 -9.32
CA TYR A 101 -8.32 -22.37 -8.68
C TYR A 101 -8.80 -22.16 -7.25
N VAL A 102 -7.87 -21.79 -6.37
CA VAL A 102 -8.18 -21.18 -5.08
C VAL A 102 -7.73 -19.74 -5.14
N LEU A 103 -8.68 -18.81 -5.17
CA LEU A 103 -8.43 -17.39 -5.03
C LEU A 103 -8.54 -17.02 -3.56
N ARG A 104 -7.58 -16.27 -3.02
CA ARG A 104 -7.61 -15.77 -1.65
C ARG A 104 -7.88 -14.28 -1.65
N ALA A 105 -8.90 -13.87 -0.91
CA ALA A 105 -9.05 -12.49 -0.44
C ALA A 105 -8.36 -12.38 0.91
N LEU A 106 -7.41 -11.46 1.02
CA LEU A 106 -6.73 -11.16 2.28
C LEU A 106 -7.04 -9.72 2.67
N ALA A 107 -7.55 -9.55 3.88
CA ALA A 107 -7.88 -8.29 4.50
C ALA A 107 -6.85 -7.96 5.60
N ASP A 108 -6.34 -6.73 5.60
CA ASP A 108 -5.33 -6.27 6.55
C ASP A 108 -5.56 -4.78 6.88
N ASP A 109 -5.89 -4.50 8.15
CA ASP A 109 -6.14 -3.14 8.66
C ASP A 109 -4.89 -2.44 9.24
N GLY A 110 -3.75 -3.13 9.28
CA GLY A 110 -2.50 -2.68 9.90
C GLY A 110 -2.22 -3.24 11.30
N ALA A 111 -3.18 -3.93 11.91
CA ALA A 111 -3.02 -4.64 13.18
C ALA A 111 -3.38 -6.12 13.05
N LEU A 112 -4.51 -6.42 12.39
CA LEU A 112 -5.02 -7.77 12.20
C LEU A 112 -5.10 -8.14 10.73
N LEU A 113 -4.92 -9.43 10.49
CA LEU A 113 -5.04 -10.07 9.19
C LEU A 113 -6.18 -11.08 9.22
N GLY A 114 -7.02 -11.05 8.19
CA GLY A 114 -8.06 -12.04 7.94
C GLY A 114 -8.05 -12.47 6.48
N TYR A 115 -8.49 -13.68 6.17
CA TYR A 115 -8.59 -14.12 4.78
C TYR A 115 -9.78 -15.04 4.53
N GLN A 116 -10.21 -15.09 3.27
CA GLN A 116 -11.22 -16.01 2.77
C GLN A 116 -10.71 -16.65 1.47
N ASP A 117 -10.86 -17.97 1.38
CA ASP A 117 -10.57 -18.72 0.16
C ASP A 117 -11.86 -18.93 -0.64
N LEU A 118 -11.76 -18.75 -1.96
CA LEU A 118 -12.80 -18.99 -2.95
C LEU A 118 -12.29 -20.02 -3.96
N THR A 119 -12.94 -21.18 -4.00
CA THR A 119 -12.66 -22.21 -5.01
C THR A 119 -13.46 -21.91 -6.28
N VAL A 120 -12.76 -21.81 -7.42
CA VAL A 120 -13.36 -21.56 -8.73
C VAL A 120 -12.97 -22.69 -9.68
N THR A 121 -13.96 -23.34 -10.28
CA THR A 121 -13.74 -24.29 -11.37
C THR A 121 -13.96 -23.59 -12.70
N VAL A 122 -12.89 -23.49 -13.51
CA VAL A 122 -12.93 -22.91 -14.85
C VAL A 122 -12.93 -24.03 -15.87
N THR A 123 -14.00 -24.15 -16.65
CA THR A 123 -14.09 -25.11 -17.76
C THR A 123 -13.72 -24.42 -19.07
N GLY A 124 -12.99 -25.13 -19.95
CA GLY A 124 -12.78 -24.68 -21.33
C GLY A 124 -14.11 -24.57 -22.07
N ARG A 125 -14.11 -23.83 -23.18
CA ARG A 125 -15.16 -23.94 -24.19
C ARG A 125 -14.92 -25.15 -25.08
#